data_AF-A0A533XFM3-F1
#
_entry.id   AF-A0A533XFM3-F1
#
_cell.length_a   1.000
_cell.length_b   1.000
_cell.length_c   1.000
_cell.angle_alpha   90.00
_cell.angle_beta   90.00
_cell.angle_gamma   90.00
#
_symmetry.space_group_name_H-M   'P 1'
#
loop_
_entity.id
_entity.type
_entity.pdbx_description
1 polymer ?
#
loop_
_entity_poly.entity_id
_entity_poly.type
_entity_poly.pdbx_seq_one_letter_code
_entity_poly.pdbx_strand_id
1 'polypeptide(L)'
;MLAENPNHPGSLGIAISEAIEDTLTQQEARYLLASAFNYALAHQTIMGLEAQKQFELMDLVPDMMCGCIGGGSNYSGFIYPFVREKLRGRIETEFVACEPTAVPSTTRGRFTYDYADAAEHTPLVKMYSIGHSTPNPPIHAGGLRFHGKAPSLSLLIHLGVVKSIAFPQTKVFEAAKMFAQTEGVIPAPESAHGLRYAIDEAIRCRKTGEKKVIAFNNCGHGLLDLSAYDEYNKGKLVDWEPPEIQLFEYLRK
;
A
#
# COMPACT_ATOMS: atom_id res chain seq x y z
N MET A 1 9.35 18.69 -19.15
CA MET A 1 9.90 18.38 -17.82
C MET A 1 11.41 18.62 -17.74
N LEU A 2 12.27 17.83 -18.39
CA LEU A 2 13.73 17.96 -18.24
C LEU A 2 14.33 19.28 -18.76
N ALA A 3 13.68 19.91 -19.75
CA ALA A 3 14.07 21.24 -20.21
C ALA A 3 13.90 22.33 -19.12
N GLU A 4 12.97 22.13 -18.18
CA GLU A 4 12.69 23.07 -17.09
C GLU A 4 13.46 22.69 -15.82
N ASN A 5 13.53 21.40 -15.51
CA ASN A 5 14.31 20.87 -14.39
C ASN A 5 15.09 19.61 -14.84
N PRO A 6 16.36 19.75 -15.25
CA PRO A 6 17.20 18.61 -15.65
C PRO A 6 17.43 17.58 -14.55
N ASN A 7 17.28 17.98 -13.27
CA ASN A 7 17.47 17.14 -12.10
C ASN A 7 16.14 16.74 -11.44
N HIS A 8 15.04 16.69 -12.21
CA HIS A 8 13.75 16.30 -11.68
C HIS A 8 13.82 14.88 -11.09
N PRO A 9 13.42 14.65 -9.82
CA PRO A 9 13.60 13.35 -9.15
C PRO A 9 12.65 12.25 -9.66
N GLY A 10 11.65 12.63 -10.46
CA GLY A 10 10.65 11.74 -11.02
C GLY A 10 9.56 11.34 -10.02
N SER A 11 8.52 10.71 -10.54
CA SER A 11 7.45 10.08 -9.75
C SER A 11 6.97 8.82 -10.45
N LEU A 12 6.24 7.97 -9.72
CA LEU A 12 5.64 6.78 -10.35
C LEU A 12 4.60 7.19 -11.41
N GLY A 13 3.85 8.26 -11.17
CA GLY A 13 2.90 8.80 -12.15
C GLY A 13 3.60 9.24 -13.44
N ILE A 14 4.76 9.91 -13.34
CA ILE A 14 5.56 10.32 -14.50
C ILE A 14 6.08 9.10 -15.26
N ALA A 15 6.63 8.11 -14.54
CA ALA A 15 7.12 6.88 -15.15
C ALA A 15 6.02 6.08 -15.87
N ILE A 16 4.78 6.09 -15.35
CA ILE A 16 3.62 5.50 -16.03
C ILE A 16 3.33 6.24 -17.32
N SER A 17 3.28 7.57 -17.29
CA SER A 17 3.02 8.40 -18.46
C SER A 17 4.08 8.20 -19.55
N GLU A 18 5.37 8.24 -19.21
CA GLU A 18 6.46 8.01 -20.16
C GLU A 18 6.43 6.60 -20.74
N ALA A 19 6.10 5.57 -19.94
CA ALA A 19 5.97 4.21 -20.43
C ALA A 19 4.79 4.03 -21.39
N ILE A 20 3.66 4.73 -21.15
CA ILE A 20 2.52 4.74 -22.07
C ILE A 20 2.92 5.42 -23.39
N GLU A 21 3.56 6.60 -23.31
CA GLU A 21 4.02 7.35 -24.49
C GLU A 21 5.00 6.54 -25.34
N ASP A 22 6.00 5.91 -24.71
CA ASP A 22 6.96 5.04 -25.41
C ASP A 22 6.27 3.84 -26.06
N THR A 23 5.35 3.19 -25.34
CA THR A 23 4.57 2.07 -25.88
C THR A 23 3.76 2.49 -27.11
N LEU A 24 3.15 3.68 -27.10
CA LEU A 24 2.35 4.19 -28.22
C LEU A 24 3.19 4.46 -29.47
N THR A 25 4.52 4.61 -29.35
CA THR A 25 5.42 4.77 -30.50
C THR A 25 5.70 3.45 -31.22
N GLN A 26 5.39 2.30 -30.60
CA GLN A 26 5.68 0.96 -31.13
C GLN A 26 4.40 0.14 -31.31
N GLN A 27 4.04 -0.15 -32.57
CA GLN A 27 2.77 -0.82 -32.90
C GLN A 27 2.56 -2.18 -32.23
N GLU A 28 3.64 -2.95 -32.03
CA GLU A 28 3.58 -4.29 -31.43
C GLU A 28 3.73 -4.28 -29.90
N ALA A 29 4.13 -3.15 -29.31
CA ALA A 29 4.32 -3.05 -27.87
C ALA A 29 2.98 -3.03 -27.13
N ARG A 30 2.97 -3.56 -25.91
CA ARG A 30 1.81 -3.52 -25.01
C ARG A 30 2.28 -3.10 -23.64
N TYR A 31 1.57 -2.14 -23.05
CA TYR A 31 1.84 -1.67 -21.71
C TYR A 31 1.12 -2.55 -20.68
N LEU A 32 1.86 -3.04 -19.70
CA LEU A 32 1.34 -3.87 -18.61
C LEU A 32 1.20 -3.02 -17.34
N LEU A 33 -0.01 -2.52 -17.10
CA LEU A 33 -0.30 -1.72 -15.92
C LEU A 33 -0.60 -2.62 -14.71
N ALA A 34 0.44 -2.91 -13.93
CA ALA A 34 0.47 -4.04 -13.00
C ALA A 34 -0.08 -3.76 -11.58
N SER A 35 -0.70 -2.60 -11.34
CA SER A 35 -1.18 -2.22 -9.99
C SER A 35 -2.41 -1.33 -10.05
N ALA A 36 -3.09 -1.15 -8.90
CA ALA A 36 -4.25 -0.27 -8.69
C ALA A 36 -5.52 -0.56 -9.52
N PHE A 37 -5.46 -1.33 -10.61
CA PHE A 37 -6.64 -1.68 -11.41
C PHE A 37 -7.24 -3.05 -11.05
N ASN A 38 -8.53 -3.21 -11.29
CA ASN A 38 -9.29 -4.38 -10.84
C ASN A 38 -8.74 -5.72 -11.36
N TYR A 39 -8.22 -5.79 -12.59
CA TYR A 39 -7.62 -7.02 -13.11
C TYR A 39 -6.33 -7.40 -12.38
N ALA A 40 -5.48 -6.41 -12.04
CA ALA A 40 -4.26 -6.65 -11.29
C ALA A 40 -4.60 -7.15 -9.87
N LEU A 41 -5.62 -6.58 -9.24
CA LEU A 41 -6.13 -7.05 -7.96
C LEU A 41 -6.70 -8.48 -8.06
N ALA A 42 -7.45 -8.78 -9.12
CA ALA A 42 -8.01 -10.11 -9.35
C ALA A 42 -6.92 -11.18 -9.48
N HIS A 43 -5.85 -10.91 -10.25
CA HIS A 43 -4.72 -11.84 -10.38
C HIS A 43 -4.04 -12.11 -9.03
N GLN A 44 -3.96 -11.11 -8.16
CA GLN A 44 -3.36 -11.23 -6.83
C GLN A 44 -4.24 -12.00 -5.83
N THR A 45 -5.52 -12.29 -6.15
CA THR A 45 -6.42 -13.02 -5.24
C THR A 45 -5.98 -14.45 -4.94
N ILE A 46 -5.06 -15.00 -5.74
CA ILE A 46 -4.45 -16.29 -5.44
C ILE A 46 -3.87 -16.34 -4.02
N MET A 47 -3.26 -15.24 -3.53
CA MET A 47 -2.74 -15.15 -2.17
C MET A 47 -3.82 -15.37 -1.11
N GLY A 48 -4.96 -14.68 -1.23
CA GLY A 48 -6.06 -14.83 -0.29
C GLY A 48 -6.75 -16.19 -0.39
N LEU A 49 -6.83 -16.78 -1.60
CA LEU A 49 -7.41 -18.11 -1.80
C LEU A 49 -6.53 -19.21 -1.18
N GLU A 50 -5.21 -19.09 -1.31
CA GLU A 50 -4.25 -19.96 -0.64
C GLU A 50 -4.32 -19.78 0.89
N ALA A 51 -4.36 -18.53 1.37
CA ALA A 51 -4.50 -18.24 2.78
C ALA A 51 -5.80 -18.84 3.37
N GLN A 52 -6.94 -18.76 2.68
CA GLN A 52 -8.18 -19.40 3.13
C GLN A 52 -7.98 -20.90 3.39
N LYS A 53 -7.38 -21.61 2.44
CA LYS A 53 -7.07 -23.04 2.59
C LYS A 53 -6.11 -23.31 3.74
N GLN A 54 -5.08 -22.47 3.92
CA GLN A 54 -4.14 -22.61 5.02
C GLN A 54 -4.80 -22.41 6.38
N PHE A 55 -5.69 -21.41 6.51
CA PHE A 55 -6.48 -21.17 7.71
C PHE A 55 -7.46 -22.31 8.01
N GLU A 56 -8.12 -22.87 6.99
CA GLU A 56 -8.96 -24.07 7.11
C GLU A 56 -8.15 -25.28 7.62
N LEU A 57 -6.94 -25.50 7.11
CA LEU A 57 -6.05 -26.59 7.56
C LEU A 57 -5.61 -26.44 9.02
N MET A 58 -5.57 -25.21 9.54
CA MET A 58 -5.23 -24.91 10.93
C MET A 58 -6.46 -24.89 11.86
N ASP A 59 -7.67 -25.04 11.33
CA ASP A 59 -8.94 -24.81 12.04
C ASP A 59 -8.98 -23.44 12.74
N LEU A 60 -8.53 -22.40 12.01
CA LEU A 60 -8.46 -21.03 12.49
C LEU A 60 -9.18 -20.07 11.55
N VAL A 61 -9.74 -19.00 12.12
CA VAL A 61 -10.21 -17.82 11.39
C VAL A 61 -9.41 -16.63 11.90
N PRO A 62 -8.83 -15.78 11.03
CA PRO A 62 -8.13 -14.60 11.51
C PRO A 62 -9.12 -13.62 12.12
N ASP A 63 -8.87 -13.18 13.36
CA ASP A 63 -9.60 -12.06 13.97
C ASP A 63 -9.28 -10.75 13.23
N MET A 64 -8.07 -10.66 12.68
CA MET A 64 -7.57 -9.46 12.02
C MET A 64 -6.64 -9.79 10.85
N MET A 65 -6.77 -9.04 9.77
CA MET A 65 -5.92 -9.12 8.59
C MET A 65 -5.38 -7.74 8.21
N CYS A 66 -4.06 -7.60 8.20
CA CYS A 66 -3.39 -6.34 7.90
C CYS A 66 -2.33 -6.46 6.79
N GLY A 67 -1.99 -5.34 6.18
CA GLY A 67 -0.98 -5.32 5.11
C GLY A 67 -0.77 -3.95 4.53
N CYS A 68 0.32 -3.80 3.77
CA CYS A 68 0.72 -2.52 3.21
C CYS A 68 -0.03 -2.17 1.91
N ILE A 69 -0.26 -0.87 1.68
CA ILE A 69 -0.96 -0.38 0.48
C ILE A 69 -0.14 0.65 -0.28
N GLY A 70 0.51 0.20 -1.37
CA GLY A 70 1.13 1.08 -2.37
C GLY A 70 0.06 1.56 -3.34
N GLY A 71 -0.22 0.77 -4.38
CA GLY A 71 -1.48 0.86 -5.15
C GLY A 71 -2.60 -0.03 -4.58
N GLY A 72 -2.27 -0.94 -3.66
CA GLY A 72 -3.21 -1.80 -2.94
C GLY A 72 -3.35 -3.23 -3.48
N SER A 73 -2.71 -3.58 -4.60
CA SER A 73 -2.88 -4.89 -5.25
C SER A 73 -2.52 -6.08 -4.35
N ASN A 74 -1.38 -6.03 -3.65
CA ASN A 74 -0.96 -7.11 -2.75
C ASN A 74 -1.97 -7.33 -1.61
N TYR A 75 -2.39 -6.24 -0.96
CA TYR A 75 -3.29 -6.29 0.18
C TYR A 75 -4.67 -6.75 -0.23
N SER A 76 -5.23 -6.16 -1.30
CA SER A 76 -6.50 -6.60 -1.88
C SER A 76 -6.49 -8.07 -2.27
N GLY A 77 -5.40 -8.55 -2.91
CA GLY A 77 -5.25 -9.96 -3.26
C GLY A 77 -5.28 -10.88 -2.04
N PHE A 78 -4.64 -10.45 -0.95
CA PHE A 78 -4.63 -11.18 0.32
C PHE A 78 -6.01 -11.18 1.03
N ILE A 79 -6.72 -10.04 1.07
CA ILE A 79 -7.93 -9.90 1.90
C ILE A 79 -9.26 -10.11 1.16
N TYR A 80 -9.34 -9.91 -0.16
CA TYR A 80 -10.64 -9.92 -0.86
C TYR A 80 -11.41 -11.25 -0.73
N PRO A 81 -10.76 -12.43 -0.78
CA PRO A 81 -11.45 -13.69 -0.50
C PRO A 81 -12.09 -13.74 0.90
N PHE A 82 -11.46 -13.13 1.92
CA PHE A 82 -12.00 -13.03 3.28
C PHE A 82 -13.07 -11.94 3.40
N VAL A 83 -12.89 -10.78 2.76
CA VAL A 83 -13.91 -9.73 2.69
C VAL A 83 -15.21 -10.28 2.11
N ARG A 84 -15.15 -11.13 1.08
CA ARG A 84 -16.32 -11.83 0.52
C ARG A 84 -17.06 -12.63 1.59
N GLU A 85 -16.35 -13.36 2.45
CA GLU A 85 -16.95 -14.14 3.53
C GLU A 85 -17.53 -13.24 4.63
N LYS A 86 -16.87 -12.12 4.97
CA LYS A 86 -17.41 -11.12 5.90
C LYS A 86 -18.71 -10.50 5.38
N LEU A 87 -18.77 -10.09 4.12
CA LEU A 87 -19.98 -9.54 3.50
C LEU A 87 -21.13 -10.55 3.39
N ARG A 88 -20.83 -11.85 3.50
CA ARG A 88 -21.81 -12.94 3.61
C ARG A 88 -22.21 -13.27 5.06
N GLY A 89 -21.68 -12.56 6.05
CA GLY A 89 -21.93 -12.79 7.47
C GLY A 89 -21.31 -14.09 8.00
N ARG A 90 -20.22 -14.57 7.39
CA ARG A 90 -19.59 -15.85 7.76
C ARG A 90 -18.39 -15.68 8.70
N ILE A 91 -17.76 -14.51 8.69
CA ILE A 91 -16.62 -14.17 9.56
C ILE A 91 -16.74 -12.71 10.00
N GLU A 92 -16.14 -12.38 11.14
CA GLU A 92 -16.13 -11.01 11.70
C GLU A 92 -14.77 -10.31 11.57
N THR A 93 -13.82 -10.93 10.86
CA THR A 93 -12.44 -10.46 10.66
C THR A 93 -12.34 -8.95 10.42
N GLU A 94 -11.47 -8.27 11.16
CA GLU A 94 -11.13 -6.87 10.94
C GLU A 94 -10.06 -6.73 9.85
N PHE A 95 -10.23 -5.78 8.94
CA PHE A 95 -9.28 -5.54 7.84
C PHE A 95 -8.61 -4.18 8.02
N VAL A 96 -7.28 -4.15 8.05
CA VAL A 96 -6.49 -2.91 8.22
C VAL A 96 -5.45 -2.71 7.11
N ALA A 97 -5.65 -1.68 6.30
CA ALA A 97 -4.69 -1.21 5.31
C ALA A 97 -3.67 -0.26 5.95
N CYS A 98 -2.38 -0.46 5.68
CA CYS A 98 -1.29 0.31 6.24
C CYS A 98 -0.54 1.09 5.15
N GLU A 99 -0.41 2.40 5.28
CA GLU A 99 0.28 3.28 4.33
C GLU A 99 1.39 4.11 5.03
N PRO A 100 2.29 4.78 4.30
CA PRO A 100 3.26 5.68 4.93
C PRO A 100 2.61 7.04 5.23
N THR A 101 3.00 7.70 6.31
CA THR A 101 2.60 9.11 6.55
C THR A 101 3.15 10.07 5.49
N ALA A 102 4.22 9.67 4.80
CA ALA A 102 4.79 10.39 3.67
C ALA A 102 3.90 10.39 2.42
N VAL A 103 3.05 9.36 2.22
CA VAL A 103 2.11 9.28 1.09
C VAL A 103 0.73 8.84 1.63
N PRO A 104 0.04 9.73 2.37
CA PRO A 104 -1.13 9.40 3.18
C PRO A 104 -2.44 9.45 2.36
N SER A 105 -2.51 8.67 1.27
CA SER A 105 -3.63 8.68 0.30
C SER A 105 -4.99 8.43 0.95
N THR A 106 -5.08 7.52 1.92
CA THR A 106 -6.36 7.08 2.50
C THR A 106 -6.63 7.69 3.86
N THR A 107 -5.60 8.11 4.59
CA THR A 107 -5.72 8.72 5.92
C THR A 107 -5.86 10.24 5.87
N ARG A 108 -5.29 10.91 4.85
CA ARG A 108 -5.37 12.37 4.68
C ARG A 108 -5.84 12.82 3.29
N GLY A 109 -5.76 11.94 2.27
CA GLY A 109 -6.26 12.23 0.93
C GLY A 109 -7.80 12.24 0.82
N ARG A 110 -8.32 12.38 -0.41
CA ARG A 110 -9.76 12.46 -0.69
C ARG A 110 -10.22 11.32 -1.57
N PHE A 111 -11.41 10.80 -1.30
CA PHE A 111 -12.10 9.87 -2.18
C PHE A 111 -12.72 10.63 -3.37
N THR A 112 -11.96 10.78 -4.45
CA THR A 112 -12.30 11.61 -5.63
C THR A 112 -12.07 10.86 -6.94
N TYR A 113 -12.46 11.44 -8.07
CA TYR A 113 -11.94 11.01 -9.36
C TYR A 113 -10.56 11.64 -9.55
N ASP A 114 -9.60 10.87 -10.05
CA ASP A 114 -8.24 11.34 -10.36
C ASP A 114 -7.60 10.41 -11.40
N TYR A 115 -6.51 10.85 -12.00
CA TYR A 115 -5.72 10.08 -12.96
C TYR A 115 -4.76 9.13 -12.23
N ALA A 116 -4.51 7.96 -12.82
CA ALA A 116 -3.52 7.03 -12.29
C ALA A 116 -2.08 7.37 -12.72
N ASP A 117 -1.92 8.26 -13.71
CA ASP A 117 -0.64 8.70 -14.25
C ASP A 117 -0.54 10.24 -14.22
N ALA A 118 0.68 10.77 -14.35
CA ALA A 118 0.92 12.20 -14.14
C ALA A 118 0.53 13.08 -15.34
N ALA A 119 0.51 12.50 -16.55
CA ALA A 119 0.21 13.18 -17.81
C ALA A 119 -1.24 12.95 -18.29
N GLU A 120 -2.09 12.38 -17.43
CA GLU A 120 -3.53 12.23 -17.67
C GLU A 120 -3.89 11.32 -18.87
N HIS A 121 -3.03 10.35 -19.21
CA HIS A 121 -3.29 9.37 -20.29
C HIS A 121 -4.30 8.29 -19.88
N THR A 122 -4.41 7.99 -18.59
CA THR A 122 -5.36 7.01 -18.06
C THR A 122 -6.77 7.61 -17.98
N PRO A 123 -7.85 6.80 -17.98
CA PRO A 123 -9.17 7.33 -17.64
C PRO A 123 -9.20 7.81 -16.18
N LEU A 124 -10.05 8.80 -15.89
CA LEU A 124 -10.36 9.16 -14.51
C LEU A 124 -10.93 7.96 -13.74
N VAL A 125 -10.38 7.68 -12.58
CA VAL A 125 -10.80 6.56 -11.72
C VAL A 125 -11.19 7.08 -10.34
N LYS A 126 -12.28 6.55 -9.78
CA LYS A 126 -12.73 6.92 -8.43
C LYS A 126 -11.85 6.23 -7.38
N MET A 127 -10.99 6.97 -6.71
CA MET A 127 -10.03 6.45 -5.74
C MET A 127 -9.76 7.43 -4.59
N TYR A 128 -9.18 6.91 -3.50
CA TYR A 128 -8.45 7.77 -2.57
C TYR A 128 -7.15 8.25 -3.23
N SER A 129 -6.92 9.55 -3.20
CA SER A 129 -5.77 10.18 -3.83
C SER A 129 -5.24 11.35 -3.00
N ILE A 130 -3.93 11.61 -3.13
CA ILE A 130 -3.28 12.87 -2.75
C ILE A 130 -2.94 13.76 -3.96
N GLY A 131 -3.42 13.44 -5.16
CA GLY A 131 -3.18 14.16 -6.42
C GLY A 131 -2.12 13.49 -7.31
N HIS A 132 -2.44 13.28 -8.59
CA HIS A 132 -1.56 12.58 -9.56
C HIS A 132 -0.25 13.30 -9.89
N SER A 133 -0.19 14.61 -9.69
CA SER A 133 1.02 15.41 -9.88
C SER A 133 1.79 15.68 -8.57
N THR A 134 1.35 15.07 -7.47
CA THR A 134 2.05 15.22 -6.17
C THR A 134 3.46 14.64 -6.27
N PRO A 135 4.49 15.43 -5.96
CA PRO A 135 5.87 14.97 -6.04
C PRO A 135 6.15 13.92 -4.97
N ASN A 136 7.09 13.03 -5.26
CA ASN A 136 7.58 12.09 -4.26
C ASN A 136 8.24 12.84 -3.08
N PRO A 137 8.15 12.30 -1.86
CA PRO A 137 8.92 12.81 -0.73
C PRO A 137 10.42 12.75 -1.05
N PRO A 138 11.20 13.79 -0.73
CA PRO A 138 12.63 13.81 -1.03
C PRO A 138 13.45 12.81 -0.20
N ILE A 139 12.96 12.38 0.97
CA ILE A 139 13.67 11.51 1.92
C ILE A 139 12.68 10.44 2.42
N HIS A 140 12.31 9.48 1.57
CA HIS A 140 11.41 8.38 1.96
C HIS A 140 11.88 7.05 1.43
N ALA A 141 12.37 6.19 2.32
CA ALA A 141 12.90 4.87 2.00
C ALA A 141 11.89 3.73 2.27
N GLY A 142 10.71 4.04 2.82
CA GLY A 142 9.67 3.06 3.13
C GLY A 142 8.85 2.55 1.93
N GLY A 143 9.18 2.94 0.70
CA GLY A 143 8.42 2.54 -0.48
C GLY A 143 7.00 3.14 -0.55
N LEU A 144 6.04 2.41 -1.12
CA LEU A 144 4.60 2.79 -1.13
C LEU A 144 4.30 4.21 -1.67
N ARG A 145 5.01 4.64 -2.72
CA ARG A 145 4.99 6.04 -3.19
C ARG A 145 3.85 6.42 -4.14
N PHE A 146 2.95 5.50 -4.48
CA PHE A 146 1.86 5.78 -5.41
C PHE A 146 0.80 6.70 -4.77
N HIS A 147 0.41 7.77 -5.47
CA HIS A 147 -0.49 8.82 -4.95
C HIS A 147 -1.92 8.32 -4.73
N GLY A 148 -2.37 7.39 -5.59
CA GLY A 148 -3.71 6.82 -5.58
C GLY A 148 -3.77 5.46 -4.89
N LYS A 149 -4.98 4.92 -4.70
CA LYS A 149 -5.22 3.53 -4.27
C LYS A 149 -6.30 2.89 -5.12
N ALA A 150 -6.26 1.57 -5.27
CA ALA A 150 -7.19 0.86 -6.15
C ALA A 150 -8.67 1.27 -5.91
N PRO A 151 -9.50 1.44 -6.95
CA PRO A 151 -10.88 1.92 -6.79
C PRO A 151 -11.73 1.06 -5.86
N SER A 152 -11.66 -0.26 -6.02
CA SER A 152 -12.41 -1.20 -5.17
C SER A 152 -11.93 -1.16 -3.71
N LEU A 153 -10.62 -1.04 -3.47
CA LEU A 153 -10.07 -0.91 -2.12
C LEU A 153 -10.48 0.42 -1.50
N SER A 154 -10.40 1.50 -2.29
CA SER A 154 -10.83 2.84 -1.87
C SER A 154 -12.30 2.85 -1.47
N LEU A 155 -13.16 2.17 -2.21
CA LEU A 155 -14.57 2.02 -1.86
C LEU A 155 -14.74 1.26 -0.54
N LEU A 156 -14.04 0.15 -0.33
CA LEU A 156 -14.12 -0.62 0.91
C LEU A 156 -13.64 0.19 2.13
N ILE A 157 -12.61 1.03 1.96
CA ILE A 157 -12.16 1.97 2.98
C ILE A 157 -13.24 3.04 3.24
N HIS A 158 -13.78 3.62 2.18
CA HIS A 158 -14.80 4.66 2.28
C HIS A 158 -16.08 4.19 2.98
N LEU A 159 -16.48 2.94 2.76
CA LEU A 159 -17.64 2.30 3.40
C LEU A 159 -17.34 1.78 4.81
N GLY A 160 -16.10 1.90 5.30
CA GLY A 160 -15.70 1.43 6.63
C GLY A 160 -15.54 -0.09 6.76
N VAL A 161 -15.54 -0.84 5.64
CA VAL A 161 -15.27 -2.29 5.62
C VAL A 161 -13.80 -2.58 5.91
N VAL A 162 -12.92 -1.71 5.41
CA VAL A 162 -11.46 -1.75 5.65
C VAL A 162 -11.07 -0.48 6.40
N LYS A 163 -10.37 -0.63 7.53
CA LYS A 163 -9.76 0.50 8.25
C LYS A 163 -8.45 0.88 7.57
N SER A 164 -8.06 2.14 7.65
CA SER A 164 -6.75 2.59 7.17
C SER A 164 -5.96 3.32 8.26
N ILE A 165 -4.65 3.10 8.26
CA ILE A 165 -3.70 3.71 9.19
C ILE A 165 -2.39 4.05 8.47
N ALA A 166 -1.74 5.13 8.90
CA ALA A 166 -0.46 5.56 8.36
C ALA A 166 0.65 5.46 9.40
N PHE A 167 1.85 5.07 8.97
CA PHE A 167 3.03 5.00 9.85
C PHE A 167 4.20 5.86 9.33
N PRO A 168 4.94 6.51 10.25
CA PRO A 168 6.23 7.10 9.94
C PRO A 168 7.27 6.03 9.63
N GLN A 169 8.16 6.28 8.67
CA GLN A 169 9.11 5.29 8.18
C GLN A 169 10.07 4.81 9.29
N THR A 170 10.46 5.65 10.24
CA THR A 170 11.34 5.23 11.34
C THR A 170 10.70 4.11 12.19
N LYS A 171 9.37 4.15 12.38
CA LYS A 171 8.61 3.13 13.10
C LYS A 171 8.42 1.86 12.30
N VAL A 172 8.34 1.97 10.98
CA VAL A 172 8.33 0.84 10.05
C VAL A 172 9.66 0.08 10.11
N PHE A 173 10.79 0.78 10.03
CA PHE A 173 12.10 0.16 10.13
C PHE A 173 12.41 -0.39 11.53
N GLU A 174 11.89 0.23 12.59
CA GLU A 174 11.93 -0.34 13.96
C GLU A 174 11.26 -1.72 14.01
N ALA A 175 10.06 -1.84 13.45
CA ALA A 175 9.33 -3.11 13.35
C ALA A 175 10.06 -4.13 12.48
N ALA A 176 10.57 -3.70 11.33
CA ALA A 176 11.31 -4.56 10.42
C ALA A 176 12.57 -5.14 11.05
N LYS A 177 13.33 -4.32 11.78
CA LYS A 177 14.53 -4.74 12.51
C LYS A 177 14.19 -5.75 13.60
N MET A 178 13.13 -5.49 14.37
CA MET A 178 12.65 -6.43 15.38
C MET A 178 12.34 -7.80 14.77
N PHE A 179 11.56 -7.83 13.69
CA PHE A 179 11.17 -9.06 13.02
C PHE A 179 12.34 -9.81 12.41
N ALA A 180 13.31 -9.11 11.80
CA ALA A 180 14.53 -9.73 11.32
C ALA A 180 15.36 -10.37 12.44
N GLN A 181 15.39 -9.75 13.63
CA GLN A 181 16.12 -10.27 14.79
C GLN A 181 15.41 -11.41 15.52
N THR A 182 14.08 -11.49 15.45
CA THR A 182 13.30 -12.52 16.14
C THR A 182 12.92 -13.70 15.25
N GLU A 183 12.58 -13.45 13.98
CA GLU A 183 12.08 -14.46 13.03
C GLU A 183 13.11 -14.83 11.94
N GLY A 184 14.22 -14.11 11.84
CA GLY A 184 15.28 -14.38 10.87
C GLY A 184 14.96 -14.00 9.42
N VAL A 185 13.86 -13.27 9.18
CA VAL A 185 13.45 -12.80 7.85
C VAL A 185 13.60 -11.29 7.76
N ILE A 186 14.29 -10.80 6.73
CA ILE A 186 14.37 -9.36 6.43
C ILE A 186 13.17 -9.00 5.54
N PRO A 187 12.14 -8.31 6.04
CA PRO A 187 10.96 -7.95 5.23
C PRO A 187 11.30 -6.82 4.26
N ALA A 188 10.53 -6.63 3.19
CA ALA A 188 10.61 -5.39 2.41
C ALA A 188 10.18 -4.20 3.30
N PRO A 189 10.75 -2.99 3.12
CA PRO A 189 10.29 -1.78 3.82
C PRO A 189 8.77 -1.56 3.67
N GLU A 190 8.20 -1.90 2.51
CA GLU A 190 6.77 -1.91 2.25
C GLU A 190 6.03 -2.86 3.20
N SER A 191 6.42 -4.14 3.23
CA SER A 191 5.81 -5.18 4.07
C SER A 191 5.83 -4.79 5.56
N ALA A 192 6.89 -4.11 5.98
CA ALA A 192 7.07 -3.68 7.35
C ALA A 192 5.98 -2.70 7.85
N HIS A 193 5.21 -2.05 6.96
CA HIS A 193 4.07 -1.22 7.37
C HIS A 193 2.93 -2.07 7.97
N GLY A 194 2.60 -3.20 7.34
CA GLY A 194 1.61 -4.14 7.87
C GLY A 194 2.13 -4.85 9.13
N LEU A 195 3.40 -5.24 9.12
CA LEU A 195 4.07 -5.83 10.29
C LEU A 195 4.07 -4.88 11.49
N ARG A 196 4.31 -3.57 11.27
CA ARG A 196 4.27 -2.58 12.36
C ARG A 196 2.91 -2.60 13.06
N TYR A 197 1.84 -2.60 12.29
CA TYR A 197 0.49 -2.70 12.85
C TYR A 197 0.26 -4.02 13.58
N ALA A 198 0.70 -5.15 13.01
CA ALA A 198 0.57 -6.46 13.65
C ALA A 198 1.28 -6.52 15.01
N ILE A 199 2.49 -5.95 15.12
CA ILE A 199 3.24 -5.84 16.38
C ILE A 199 2.50 -4.96 17.39
N ASP A 200 2.00 -3.79 16.96
CA ASP A 200 1.26 -2.88 17.84
C ASP A 200 -0.02 -3.53 18.39
N GLU A 201 -0.77 -4.24 17.55
CA GLU A 201 -1.98 -4.97 17.97
C GLU A 201 -1.64 -6.15 18.89
N ALA A 202 -0.56 -6.90 18.62
CA ALA A 202 -0.12 -7.96 19.51
C ALA A 202 0.27 -7.42 20.90
N ILE A 203 0.95 -6.27 20.97
CA ILE A 203 1.27 -5.59 22.22
C ILE A 203 0.00 -5.12 22.94
N ARG A 204 -0.99 -4.60 22.20
CA ARG A 204 -2.29 -4.20 22.76
C ARG A 204 -3.02 -5.40 23.36
N CYS A 205 -3.14 -6.50 22.60
CA CYS A 205 -3.77 -7.75 23.05
C CYS A 205 -3.11 -8.30 24.32
N ARG A 206 -1.78 -8.28 24.40
CA ARG A 206 -1.05 -8.65 25.63
C ARG A 206 -1.43 -7.78 26.83
N LYS A 207 -1.61 -6.46 26.64
CA LYS A 207 -1.98 -5.53 27.71
C LYS A 207 -3.44 -5.71 28.16
N THR A 208 -4.34 -6.06 27.24
CA THR A 208 -5.78 -6.22 27.53
C THR A 208 -6.16 -7.65 27.92
N GLY A 209 -5.26 -8.63 27.72
CA GLY A 209 -5.54 -10.05 27.95
C GLY A 209 -6.37 -10.69 26.84
N GLU A 210 -6.55 -10.01 25.71
CA GLU A 210 -7.25 -10.57 24.54
C GLU A 210 -6.35 -11.56 23.81
N LYS A 211 -6.90 -12.71 23.40
CA LYS A 211 -6.25 -13.64 22.48
C LYS A 211 -6.83 -13.43 21.09
N LYS A 212 -6.00 -13.00 20.13
CA LYS A 212 -6.39 -12.81 18.73
C LYS A 212 -5.44 -13.53 17.77
N VAL A 213 -5.98 -14.00 16.65
CA VAL A 213 -5.24 -14.47 15.48
C VAL A 213 -5.05 -13.29 14.53
N ILE A 214 -3.81 -12.83 14.40
CA ILE A 214 -3.43 -11.72 13.52
C ILE A 214 -2.72 -12.28 12.29
N ALA A 215 -3.32 -12.10 11.12
CA ALA A 215 -2.67 -12.39 9.85
C ALA A 215 -2.13 -11.09 9.24
N PHE A 216 -0.89 -11.11 8.76
CA PHE A 216 -0.34 -9.98 8.01
C PHE A 216 0.26 -10.45 6.68
N ASN A 217 0.16 -9.61 5.66
CA ASN A 217 0.75 -9.90 4.36
C ASN A 217 2.22 -9.48 4.31
N ASN A 218 3.14 -10.44 4.36
CA ASN A 218 4.55 -10.21 4.07
C ASN A 218 4.77 -10.23 2.54
N CYS A 219 4.52 -9.11 1.88
CA CYS A 219 4.48 -9.03 0.41
C CYS A 219 5.85 -9.11 -0.28
N GLY A 220 6.97 -9.12 0.46
CA GLY A 220 8.30 -9.26 -0.13
C GLY A 220 9.42 -9.29 0.90
N HIS A 221 10.62 -9.67 0.47
CA HIS A 221 11.84 -9.61 1.28
C HIS A 221 12.60 -8.30 1.04
N GLY A 222 13.39 -7.86 2.01
CA GLY A 222 14.19 -6.62 1.94
C GLY A 222 15.65 -6.84 1.52
N LEU A 223 16.01 -8.00 0.96
CA LEU A 223 17.39 -8.33 0.59
C LEU A 223 17.98 -7.36 -0.46
N LEU A 224 17.14 -6.72 -1.27
CA LEU A 224 17.54 -5.71 -2.25
C LEU A 224 17.36 -4.27 -1.74
N ASP A 225 16.84 -4.11 -0.52
CA ASP A 225 16.56 -2.82 0.12
C ASP A 225 17.49 -2.54 1.30
N LEU A 226 18.61 -3.28 1.40
CA LEU A 226 19.54 -3.20 2.52
C LEU A 226 20.17 -1.81 2.71
N SER A 227 20.24 -0.99 1.65
CA SER A 227 20.69 0.40 1.76
C SER A 227 19.75 1.22 2.65
N ALA A 228 18.44 1.03 2.56
CA ALA A 228 17.47 1.70 3.41
C ALA A 228 17.58 1.26 4.87
N TYR A 229 17.84 -0.04 5.10
CA TYR A 229 18.15 -0.57 6.43
C TYR A 229 19.45 0.00 7.01
N ASP A 230 20.49 0.17 6.19
CA ASP A 230 21.74 0.78 6.60
C ASP A 230 21.55 2.26 6.97
N GLU A 231 20.77 3.01 6.20
CA GLU A 231 20.40 4.39 6.53
C GLU A 231 19.64 4.48 7.85
N TYR A 232 18.69 3.57 8.10
CA TYR A 232 18.00 3.48 9.38
C TYR A 232 18.97 3.21 10.54
N ASN A 233 19.84 2.21 10.40
CA ASN A 233 20.81 1.83 11.44
C ASN A 233 21.83 2.95 11.73
N LYS A 234 22.14 3.79 10.74
CA LYS A 234 22.98 4.98 10.88
C LYS A 234 22.23 6.21 11.41
N GLY A 235 20.93 6.09 11.69
CA GLY A 235 20.10 7.20 12.16
C GLY A 235 19.86 8.29 11.13
N LYS A 236 19.96 7.97 9.83
CA LYS A 236 19.82 8.93 8.72
C LYS A 236 18.39 9.09 8.22
N LEU A 237 17.51 8.12 8.47
CA LEU A 237 16.12 8.23 8.06
C LEU A 237 15.39 9.27 8.91
N VAL A 238 14.65 10.15 8.24
CA VAL A 238 13.88 11.23 8.86
C VAL A 238 12.42 11.05 8.48
N ASP A 239 11.52 11.10 9.45
CA ASP A 239 10.09 11.04 9.15
C ASP A 239 9.64 12.31 8.41
N TRP A 240 8.79 12.11 7.41
CA TRP A 240 8.28 13.20 6.59
C TRP A 240 6.79 12.98 6.34
N GLU A 241 6.04 14.08 6.36
CA GLU A 241 4.64 14.13 5.99
C GLU A 241 4.40 15.33 5.07
N PRO A 242 3.48 15.22 4.10
CA PRO A 242 3.13 16.37 3.27
C PRO A 242 2.49 17.47 4.14
N PRO A 243 2.95 18.74 4.05
CA PRO A 243 2.36 19.83 4.81
C PRO A 243 0.93 20.13 4.34
N GLU A 244 0.68 19.99 3.04
CA GLU A 244 -0.62 20.18 2.40
C GLU A 244 -0.85 19.06 1.38
N ILE A 245 -2.12 18.72 1.15
CA ILE A 245 -2.54 17.81 0.08
C ILE A 245 -3.34 18.62 -0.94
N GLN A 246 -2.78 18.77 -2.12
CA GLN A 246 -3.42 19.50 -3.22
C GLN A 246 -4.12 18.51 -4.15
N LEU A 247 -5.40 18.76 -4.38
CA LEU A 247 -6.25 17.90 -5.20
C LEU A 247 -6.85 18.68 -6.35
N PHE A 248 -7.01 17.99 -7.46
CA PHE A 248 -7.68 18.50 -8.64
C PHE A 248 -9.18 18.27 -8.53
N GLU A 249 -9.98 19.26 -8.94
CA GLU A 249 -11.43 19.11 -9.09
C GLU A 249 -11.79 18.97 -10.56
N TYR A 250 -12.21 17.76 -10.94
CA TYR A 250 -12.55 17.42 -12.34
C TYR A 250 -14.05 17.52 -12.65
N LEU A 251 -14.90 17.51 -11.61
CA LEU A 251 -16.34 17.58 -11.76
C LEU A 251 -16.81 19.00 -11.41
N ARG A 252 -17.58 19.62 -12.31
CA ARG A 252 -18.34 20.83 -11.96
C ARG A 252 -19.44 20.44 -10.96
N LYS A 253 -19.62 21.27 -9.92
CA LYS A 253 -20.70 21.14 -8.94
C LYS A 253 -22.08 21.22 -9.58
#